data_AF-A0A8S3K9U4-F1
#
_entry.id   AF-A0A8S3K9U4-F1
#
_cell.length_a   1.000
_cell.length_b   1.000
_cell.length_c   1.000
_cell.angle_alpha   90.00
_cell.angle_beta   90.00
_cell.angle_gamma   90.00
#
_symmetry.space_group_name_H-M   'P 1'
#
loop_
_entity.id
_entity.type
_entity.pdbx_description
1 polymer ?
#
loop_
_entity_poly.entity_id
_entity_poly.type
_entity_poly.pdbx_seq_one_letter_code
_entity_poly.pdbx_strand_id
1 'polypeptide(L)'
;NIAYPTLIVHILPLGFKGLMIAVILAALISGLTSVFNSASTIFTVDIYPNLCYLRRDQIKNQELMIVGRLLVVFMILISLLWVPVVVEMHGSEIYVYMEQVMGFFAPPIACVYLLAILWTRINELGAFCGLMVGFIFGLL
;
A
#
# COMPACT_ATOMS: atom_id res chain seq x y z
N ASN A 1 -11.30 3.47 17.24
CA ASN A 1 -12.28 2.40 17.55
C ASN A 1 -11.62 1.33 18.43
N ILE A 2 -11.63 1.47 19.76
CA ILE A 2 -11.04 0.49 20.71
C ILE A 2 -12.00 -0.63 21.12
N ALA A 3 -13.23 -0.62 20.59
CA ALA A 3 -14.30 -1.52 21.03
C ALA A 3 -13.96 -3.01 20.84
N TYR A 4 -13.36 -3.38 19.71
CA TYR A 4 -13.04 -4.78 19.39
C TYR A 4 -11.97 -5.40 20.30
N PRO A 5 -10.78 -4.79 20.48
CA PRO A 5 -9.78 -5.33 21.40
C PRO A 5 -10.27 -5.33 22.86
N THR A 6 -11.04 -4.33 23.31
CA THR A 6 -11.57 -4.29 24.67
C THR A 6 -12.64 -5.37 24.91
N LEU A 7 -13.50 -5.66 23.92
CA LEU A 7 -14.51 -6.73 24.00
C LEU A 7 -13.86 -8.11 24.14
N ILE A 8 -12.84 -8.38 23.35
CA ILE A 8 -12.08 -9.65 23.37
C ILE A 8 -11.41 -9.85 24.72
N VAL A 9 -10.84 -8.78 25.29
CA VAL A 9 -10.15 -8.82 26.58
C VAL A 9 -11.09 -9.05 27.75
N HIS A 10 -12.36 -8.63 27.64
CA HIS A 10 -13.38 -8.82 28.69
C HIS A 10 -14.12 -10.15 28.61
N ILE A 11 -14.28 -10.73 27.42
CA ILE A 11 -15.12 -11.94 27.24
C ILE A 11 -14.30 -13.24 27.27
N LEU A 12 -13.02 -13.23 26.92
CA LEU A 12 -12.25 -14.49 26.77
C LEU A 12 -11.49 -14.91 28.04
N PRO A 13 -11.50 -16.21 28.41
CA PRO A 13 -10.77 -16.75 29.56
C PRO A 13 -9.25 -16.68 29.39
N LEU A 14 -8.54 -16.69 30.53
CA LEU A 14 -7.07 -16.66 30.63
C LEU A 14 -6.47 -17.87 29.88
N GLY A 15 -5.86 -17.61 28.72
CA GLY A 15 -5.37 -18.63 27.78
C GLY A 15 -5.74 -18.26 26.35
N PHE A 16 -7.04 -18.18 26.04
CA PHE A 16 -7.51 -17.77 24.71
C PHE A 16 -7.25 -16.30 24.41
N LYS A 17 -7.19 -15.45 25.44
CA LYS A 17 -6.78 -14.04 25.31
C LYS A 17 -5.37 -13.90 24.72
N GLY A 18 -4.42 -14.73 25.17
CA GLY A 18 -3.05 -14.72 24.65
C GLY A 18 -2.98 -15.23 23.21
N LEU A 19 -3.70 -16.31 22.92
CA LEU A 19 -3.83 -16.86 21.57
C LEU A 19 -4.42 -15.83 20.59
N MET A 20 -5.46 -15.10 20.99
CA MET A 20 -6.10 -14.12 20.12
C MET A 20 -5.19 -12.92 19.83
N ILE A 21 -4.45 -12.42 20.83
CA ILE A 21 -3.45 -11.36 20.62
C ILE A 21 -2.35 -11.85 19.66
N ALA A 22 -1.86 -13.07 19.85
CA ALA A 22 -0.86 -13.66 18.96
C ALA A 22 -1.37 -13.77 17.51
N VAL A 23 -2.61 -14.23 17.30
CA VAL A 23 -3.24 -14.32 15.98
C VAL A 23 -3.39 -12.94 15.34
N ILE A 24 -3.84 -11.93 16.08
CA ILE A 24 -3.97 -10.56 15.56
C ILE A 24 -2.61 -10.01 15.16
N LEU A 25 -1.58 -10.15 16.01
CA LEU A 25 -0.23 -9.71 15.69
C LEU A 25 0.35 -10.45 14.47
N ALA A 26 0.15 -11.76 14.38
CA ALA A 26 0.58 -12.56 13.23
C ALA A 26 -0.11 -12.12 11.94
N ALA A 27 -1.43 -11.89 11.98
CA ALA A 27 -2.20 -11.40 10.84
C ALA A 27 -1.73 -10.00 10.39
N LEU A 28 -1.44 -9.10 11.35
CA LEU A 28 -0.89 -7.77 11.06
C LEU A 28 0.48 -7.85 10.40
N ILE A 29 1.41 -8.65 10.95
CA ILE A 29 2.75 -8.81 10.38
C ILE A 29 2.68 -9.43 8.98
N SER A 30 1.80 -10.41 8.77
CA SER A 30 1.58 -11.02 7.46
C SER A 30 1.07 -10.01 6.43
N GLY A 31 0.08 -9.19 6.79
CA GLY A 31 -0.43 -8.13 5.93
C GLY A 31 0.63 -7.09 5.58
N LEU A 32 1.39 -6.61 6.57
CA LEU A 32 2.48 -5.66 6.36
C LEU A 32 3.57 -6.24 5.44
N THR A 33 3.95 -7.50 5.68
CA THR A 33 4.93 -8.20 4.84
C THR A 33 4.44 -8.31 3.40
N SER A 34 3.16 -8.62 3.18
CA SER A 34 2.58 -8.69 1.84
C SER A 34 2.63 -7.35 1.13
N VAL A 35 2.23 -6.26 1.78
CA VAL A 35 2.21 -4.92 1.17
C VAL A 35 3.63 -4.45 0.83
N PHE A 36 4.58 -4.60 1.75
CA PHE A 36 5.97 -4.22 1.51
C PHE A 36 6.65 -5.08 0.44
N ASN A 37 6.35 -6.38 0.39
CA ASN A 37 6.88 -7.24 -0.65
C ASN A 37 6.33 -6.86 -2.03
N SER A 38 5.02 -6.64 -2.16
CA SER A 38 4.40 -6.19 -3.42
C SER A 38 4.96 -4.84 -3.88
N ALA A 39 5.10 -3.88 -2.97
CA ALA A 39 5.70 -2.58 -3.31
C ALA A 39 7.17 -2.70 -3.73
N SER A 40 7.94 -3.56 -3.07
CA SER A 40 9.33 -3.84 -3.46
C SER A 40 9.40 -4.50 -4.84
N THR A 41 8.46 -5.37 -5.21
CA THR A 41 8.41 -5.97 -6.55
C THR A 41 8.07 -4.92 -7.60
N ILE A 42 7.02 -4.11 -7.39
CA ILE A 42 6.66 -3.02 -8.31
C ILE A 42 7.87 -2.09 -8.52
N PHE A 43 8.59 -1.73 -7.46
CA PHE A 43 9.75 -0.87 -7.62
C PHE A 43 10.92 -1.56 -8.34
N THR A 44 11.23 -2.82 -8.02
CA THR A 44 12.38 -3.52 -8.62
C THR A 44 12.13 -3.96 -10.06
N VAL A 45 10.88 -4.29 -10.42
CA VAL A 45 10.49 -4.75 -11.76
C VAL A 45 10.06 -3.59 -12.65
N ASP A 46 9.27 -2.65 -12.15
CA ASP A 46 8.69 -1.58 -12.97
C ASP A 46 9.51 -0.29 -12.94
N ILE A 47 10.01 0.13 -11.77
CA ILE A 47 10.67 1.45 -11.63
C ILE A 47 12.18 1.36 -11.90
N TYR A 48 12.87 0.42 -11.26
CA TYR A 48 14.33 0.31 -11.31
C TYR A 48 14.90 0.11 -12.73
N PRO A 49 14.31 -0.74 -13.60
CA PRO A 49 14.81 -0.91 -14.96
C PRO A 49 14.51 0.30 -15.87
N ASN A 50 13.39 0.99 -15.63
CA ASN A 50 13.03 2.22 -16.36
C ASN A 50 13.93 3.40 -15.96
N LEU A 51 14.27 3.52 -14.68
CA LEU A 51 15.18 4.56 -14.17
C LEU A 51 16.63 4.32 -14.61
N CYS A 52 17.06 3.06 -14.69
CA CYS A 52 18.40 2.67 -15.12
C CYS A 52 18.45 2.30 -16.62
N TYR A 53 17.86 3.14 -17.47
CA TYR A 53 17.80 2.94 -18.93
C TYR A 53 19.18 2.64 -19.56
N LEU A 54 20.25 3.25 -19.02
CA LEU A 54 21.63 3.12 -19.50
C LEU A 54 22.34 1.82 -19.11
N ARG A 55 21.79 1.02 -18.19
CA ARG A 55 22.49 -0.15 -17.61
C ARG A 55 21.66 -1.43 -17.62
N ARG A 56 20.61 -1.49 -18.46
CA ARG A 56 19.61 -2.58 -18.51
C ARG A 56 20.22 -3.97 -18.71
N ASP A 57 21.31 -4.08 -19.47
CA ASP A 57 21.99 -5.36 -19.75
C ASP A 57 22.95 -5.83 -18.65
N GLN A 58 23.26 -4.99 -17.65
CA GLN A 58 24.15 -5.36 -16.53
C GLN A 58 23.45 -5.46 -15.18
N ILE A 59 22.11 -5.39 -15.14
CA ILE A 59 21.40 -5.51 -13.87
C ILE A 59 21.52 -6.94 -13.36
N LYS A 60 22.32 -7.12 -12.31
CA LYS A 60 22.50 -8.42 -11.67
C LYS A 60 21.33 -8.69 -10.73
N ASN A 61 20.79 -9.91 -10.74
CA ASN A 61 19.70 -10.33 -9.82
C ASN A 61 20.00 -10.04 -8.33
N GLN A 62 21.29 -10.07 -7.95
CA GLN A 62 21.73 -9.73 -6.60
C GLN A 62 21.52 -8.24 -6.26
N GLU A 63 21.74 -7.33 -7.22
CA GLU A 63 21.51 -5.90 -7.02
C GLU A 63 20.02 -5.59 -6.84
N LEU A 64 19.16 -6.21 -7.66
CA LEU A 64 17.69 -6.10 -7.52
C LEU A 64 17.21 -6.53 -6.13
N MET A 65 17.76 -7.62 -5.59
CA MET A 65 17.44 -8.10 -4.24
C MET A 65 17.89 -7.11 -3.14
N ILE A 66 19.08 -6.50 -3.29
CA ILE A 66 19.61 -5.53 -2.33
C ILE A 66 18.77 -4.25 -2.36
N VAL A 67 18.45 -3.74 -3.56
CA VAL A 67 17.63 -2.55 -3.75
C VAL A 67 16.23 -2.77 -3.19
N GLY A 68 15.62 -3.92 -3.47
CA GLY A 68 14.31 -4.27 -2.91
C GLY A 68 14.31 -4.28 -1.37
N ARG A 69 15.32 -4.91 -0.77
CA ARG A 69 15.45 -4.94 0.71
C ARG A 69 15.69 -3.56 1.31
N LEU A 70 16.52 -2.73 0.67
CA LEU A 70 16.76 -1.34 1.10
C LEU A 70 15.46 -0.53 1.08
N LEU A 71 14.63 -0.75 0.07
CA LEU A 71 13.35 -0.07 -0.08
C LEU A 71 12.36 -0.44 1.01
N VAL A 72 12.29 -1.73 1.38
CA VAL A 72 11.46 -2.16 2.50
C VAL A 72 11.89 -1.46 3.80
N VAL A 73 13.20 -1.37 4.05
CA VAL A 73 13.71 -0.63 5.22
C VAL A 73 13.33 0.85 5.16
N PHE A 74 13.44 1.47 3.99
CA PHE A 74 13.05 2.87 3.78
C PHE A 74 11.54 3.09 4.01
N MET A 75 10.68 2.20 3.50
CA MET A 75 9.23 2.25 3.73
C MET A 75 8.87 2.10 5.20
N ILE A 76 9.58 1.23 5.94
CA ILE A 76 9.40 1.09 7.39
C ILE A 76 9.75 2.40 8.11
N LEU A 77 10.85 3.07 7.74
CA LEU A 77 11.24 4.34 8.33
C LEU A 77 10.17 5.43 8.10
N ILE A 78 9.65 5.55 6.88
CA ILE A 78 8.55 6.48 6.58
C ILE A 78 7.30 6.13 7.40
N SER A 79 6.96 4.85 7.48
CA SER A 79 5.81 4.38 8.24
C SER A 79 5.92 4.76 9.72
N LEU A 80 7.10 4.57 10.33
CA LEU A 80 7.38 4.97 11.71
C LEU A 80 7.27 6.48 11.92
N LEU A 81 7.71 7.28 10.94
CA LEU A 81 7.61 8.73 10.97
C LEU A 81 6.15 9.20 10.90
N TRP A 82 5.27 8.43 10.25
CA TRP A 82 3.85 8.74 10.10
C TRP A 82 2.98 8.32 11.30
N VAL A 83 3.47 7.43 12.17
CA VAL A 83 2.78 7.00 13.40
C VAL A 83 2.26 8.16 14.27
N PRO A 84 3.03 9.21 14.61
CA PRO A 84 2.55 10.30 15.47
C PRO A 84 1.32 11.02 14.87
N VAL A 85 1.32 11.25 13.55
CA VAL A 85 0.20 11.90 12.84
C VAL A 85 -1.07 11.06 12.97
N VAL A 86 -0.96 9.75 12.86
CA VAL A 86 -2.10 8.83 12.98
C VAL A 86 -2.64 8.76 14.41
N VAL A 87 -1.76 8.86 15.41
CA VAL A 87 -2.16 8.84 16.84
C VAL A 87 -2.86 10.15 17.25
N GLU A 88 -2.48 11.27 16.63
CA GLU A 88 -3.12 12.57 16.87
C GLU A 88 -4.55 12.65 16.29
N MET A 89 -4.83 11.88 15.23
CA MET A 89 -6.19 11.74 14.70
C MET A 89 -7.04 10.83 15.60
N HIS A 90 -8.12 11.35 16.17
CA HIS A 90 -8.99 10.56 17.03
C HIS A 90 -9.68 9.42 16.25
N GLY A 91 -9.79 8.24 16.87
CA GLY A 91 -9.94 6.95 16.18
C GLY A 91 -11.24 6.64 15.41
N SER A 92 -12.12 7.61 15.15
CA SER A 92 -13.18 7.55 14.14
C SER A 92 -12.75 8.23 12.83
N GLU A 93 -11.94 9.28 12.94
CA GLU A 93 -11.46 10.06 11.80
C GLU A 93 -10.39 9.30 11.01
N ILE A 94 -9.58 8.46 11.66
CA ILE A 94 -8.56 7.63 10.97
C ILE A 94 -9.21 6.70 9.92
N TYR A 95 -10.33 6.06 10.27
CA TYR A 95 -10.99 5.14 9.34
C TYR A 95 -11.59 5.89 8.16
N VAL A 96 -12.29 7.00 8.44
CA VAL A 96 -12.85 7.87 7.39
C VAL A 96 -11.73 8.43 6.50
N TYR A 97 -10.60 8.82 7.07
CA TYR A 97 -9.43 9.27 6.34
C TYR A 97 -8.85 8.19 5.42
N MET A 98 -8.70 6.95 5.91
CA MET A 98 -8.22 5.84 5.08
C MET A 98 -9.17 5.53 3.91
N GLU A 99 -10.48 5.52 4.17
CA GLU A 99 -11.49 5.31 3.13
C GLU A 99 -11.52 6.46 2.11
N GLN A 100 -11.37 7.71 2.56
CA GLN A 100 -11.25 8.87 1.67
C GLN A 100 -10.02 8.77 0.76
N VAL A 101 -8.86 8.44 1.33
CA VAL A 101 -7.63 8.24 0.55
C VAL A 101 -7.84 7.15 -0.52
N MET A 102 -8.41 6.01 -0.16
CA MET A 102 -8.74 4.96 -1.12
C MET A 102 -9.77 5.41 -2.16
N GLY A 103 -10.76 6.20 -1.74
CA GLY A 103 -11.77 6.80 -2.60
C GLY A 103 -11.22 7.77 -3.64
N PHE A 104 -10.08 8.42 -3.39
CA PHE A 104 -9.43 9.29 -4.36
C PHE A 104 -8.65 8.50 -5.44
N PHE A 105 -8.06 7.36 -5.08
CA PHE A 105 -7.25 6.57 -6.01
C PHE A 105 -8.06 5.52 -6.79
N ALA A 106 -9.10 4.92 -6.19
CA ALA A 106 -9.82 3.80 -6.79
C ALA A 106 -10.56 4.15 -8.10
N PRO A 107 -11.33 5.26 -8.20
CA PRO A 107 -12.10 5.58 -9.41
C PRO A 107 -11.24 5.83 -10.65
N PRO A 108 -10.16 6.65 -10.61
CA PRO A 108 -9.32 6.89 -11.79
C PRO A 108 -8.64 5.60 -12.29
N ILE A 109 -8.14 4.77 -11.37
CA ILE A 109 -7.51 3.49 -11.70
C ILE A 109 -8.54 2.55 -12.33
N ALA A 110 -9.74 2.44 -11.75
CA ALA A 110 -10.81 1.61 -12.30
C ALA A 110 -11.25 2.07 -13.70
N CYS A 111 -11.39 3.38 -13.93
CA CYS A 111 -11.71 3.92 -15.25
C CYS A 111 -10.66 3.56 -16.30
N VAL A 112 -9.36 3.67 -15.98
CA VAL A 112 -8.29 3.32 -16.92
C VAL A 112 -8.24 1.81 -17.18
N TYR A 113 -8.41 0.97 -16.17
CA TYR A 113 -8.47 -0.48 -16.36
C TYR A 113 -9.69 -0.90 -17.20
N LEU A 114 -10.87 -0.34 -16.93
CA LEU A 114 -12.08 -0.63 -17.71
C LEU A 114 -11.92 -0.20 -19.17
N LEU A 115 -11.38 1.00 -19.40
CA LEU A 115 -11.09 1.49 -20.73
C LEU A 115 -10.07 0.56 -21.42
N ALA A 116 -8.98 0.18 -20.75
CA ALA A 116 -7.95 -0.71 -21.30
C ALA A 116 -8.50 -2.07 -21.75
N ILE A 117 -9.51 -2.61 -21.05
CA ILE A 117 -10.15 -3.88 -21.40
C ILE A 117 -11.18 -3.72 -22.51
N LEU A 118 -12.03 -2.68 -22.44
CA LEU A 118 -13.16 -2.49 -23.36
C LEU A 118 -12.75 -1.86 -24.69
N TRP A 119 -11.61 -1.17 -24.75
CA TRP A 119 -11.19 -0.38 -25.91
C TRP A 119 -9.74 -0.65 -26.31
N THR A 120 -9.56 -1.35 -27.43
CA THR A 120 -8.25 -1.79 -27.93
C THR A 120 -7.36 -0.70 -28.53
N ARG A 121 -7.86 0.53 -28.72
CA ARG A 121 -7.07 1.67 -29.27
C ARG A 121 -6.59 2.67 -28.20
N ILE A 122 -6.43 2.26 -26.96
CA ILE A 122 -5.91 3.16 -25.92
C ILE A 122 -4.42 3.36 -26.10
N ASN A 123 -4.03 4.63 -26.15
CA ASN A 123 -2.64 5.05 -26.12
C ASN A 123 -2.19 5.33 -24.68
N GLU A 124 -0.91 5.11 -24.43
CA GLU A 124 -0.24 5.31 -23.13
C GLU A 124 -0.42 6.76 -22.60
N LEU A 125 -0.27 7.75 -23.49
CA LEU A 125 -0.51 9.17 -23.18
C LEU A 125 -1.98 9.47 -22.81
N GLY A 126 -2.93 8.76 -23.43
CA GLY A 126 -4.36 8.92 -23.14
C GLY A 126 -4.73 8.35 -21.77
N ALA A 127 -4.15 7.20 -21.41
CA ALA A 127 -4.30 6.60 -20.09
C ALA A 127 -3.68 7.49 -19.00
N PHE A 128 -2.48 8.03 -19.24
CA PHE A 128 -1.82 8.93 -18.30
C PHE A 128 -2.59 10.23 -18.08
N CYS A 129 -3.08 10.87 -19.16
CA CYS A 129 -3.90 12.07 -19.06
C CYS A 129 -5.23 11.78 -18.33
N GLY A 130 -5.87 10.64 -18.61
CA GLY A 130 -7.09 10.21 -17.93
C GLY A 130 -6.88 9.98 -16.43
N LEU A 131 -5.76 9.36 -16.03
CA LEU A 131 -5.39 9.21 -14.61
C LEU A 131 -5.20 10.57 -13.93
N MET A 132 -4.46 11.48 -14.56
CA MET A 132 -4.22 12.82 -14.00
C MET A 132 -5.51 13.62 -13.84
N VAL A 133 -6.37 13.64 -14.87
CA VAL A 133 -7.67 14.31 -14.82
C VAL A 133 -8.57 13.67 -13.75
N GLY A 134 -8.65 12.34 -13.70
CA GLY A 134 -9.43 11.63 -12.70
C GLY A 134 -8.96 11.90 -11.27
N PHE A 135 -7.65 12.01 -11.05
CA PHE A 135 -7.08 12.35 -9.74
C PHE A 135 -7.42 13.78 -9.32
N ILE A 136 -7.34 14.75 -10.24
CA ILE A 136 -7.73 16.15 -9.99
C ILE A 136 -9.22 16.26 -9.67
N PHE A 137 -10.08 15.55 -10.42
CA PHE A 137 -11.51 15.52 -10.14
C PHE A 137 -11.86 14.78 -8.85
N GLY A 138 -11.08 13.77 -8.45
CA GLY A 138 -11.27 13.10 -7.17
C GLY A 138 -10.90 13.99 -5.97
N LEU A 139 -9.93 14.90 -6.15
CA LEU A 139 -9.49 15.86 -5.14
C LEU A 139 -10.42 17.07 -4.96
N LEU A 140 -11.23 17.40 -5.96
CA LEU A 140 -12.21 18.50 -5.98
C LEU A 140 -13.55 18.08 -5.36
#